data_AF-A0A9W8HF28-F1
#
_entry.id   AF-A0A9W8HF28-F1
#
_cell.length_a   1.000
_cell.length_b   1.000
_cell.length_c   1.000
_cell.angle_alpha   90.00
_cell.angle_beta   90.00
_cell.angle_gamma   90.00
#
_symmetry.space_group_name_H-M   'P 1'
#
loop_
_entity.id
_entity.type
_entity.pdbx_description
1 polymer ?
#
loop_
_entity_poly.entity_id
_entity_poly.type
_entity_poly.pdbx_seq_one_letter_code
_entity_poly.pdbx_strand_id
1 'polypeptide(L)'
;MGEEHQRFPHGAADIGAAGGGPLAAGGRPPPAADNEDDQLENDILDLDVFNQLLLMDDENDSEYGFSREIVQNYLDQAKTIFADMDVALGQKDLSKLSSLGHFLKGSSAAIGVKKVQECCKRIQYLGKLHNITGEGSVDEDEALRLIARELQTGKWEYQRAEEFLGFFYEHESGDEAPQSQAQPQAQSQAQSQAPAAAGAGAGDRRQPRRPEPGGDGRQPRRPEPGARP
;
A
#
# COMPACT_ATOMS: atom_id res chain seq x y z
N MET A 1 -7.34 3.47 67.44
CA MET A 1 -6.54 2.37 68.00
C MET A 1 -6.02 1.58 66.82
N GLY A 2 -4.76 1.57 66.38
CA GLY A 2 -3.47 2.18 66.74
C GLY A 2 -2.51 1.56 65.72
N GLU A 3 -1.89 2.32 64.82
CA GLU A 3 -0.53 2.88 64.94
C GLU A 3 0.49 1.95 65.64
N GLU A 4 1.37 1.34 64.84
CA GLU A 4 2.73 0.94 65.24
C GLU A 4 3.62 0.99 63.96
N HIS A 5 4.45 2.02 63.75
CA HIS A 5 5.82 2.27 64.24
C HIS A 5 6.90 1.29 63.74
N GLN A 6 7.92 1.85 63.05
CA GLN A 6 9.38 1.69 63.26
C GLN A 6 10.15 2.29 62.04
N ARG A 7 10.64 3.54 62.07
CA ARG A 7 11.98 4.06 62.48
C ARG A 7 13.23 3.39 61.84
N PHE A 8 13.85 4.11 60.87
CA PHE A 8 15.25 4.62 60.75
C PHE A 8 16.48 3.73 61.10
N PRO A 9 17.65 3.85 60.41
CA PRO A 9 18.43 5.10 60.35
C PRO A 9 19.28 5.41 59.09
N HIS A 10 19.79 6.66 59.10
CA HIS A 10 20.80 7.29 58.23
C HIS A 10 22.16 6.58 58.20
N GLY A 11 22.86 6.74 57.07
CA GLY A 11 24.31 6.54 56.95
C GLY A 11 24.88 7.36 55.79
N ALA A 12 25.62 8.42 56.12
CA ALA A 12 26.44 9.19 55.20
C ALA A 12 27.85 8.60 55.11
N ALA A 13 28.44 8.57 53.91
CA ALA A 13 29.88 8.46 53.72
C ALA A 13 30.27 9.06 52.35
N ASP A 14 30.91 10.22 52.42
CA ASP A 14 31.75 10.84 51.40
C ASP A 14 33.17 10.28 51.56
N ILE A 15 33.82 9.81 50.48
CA ILE A 15 35.28 9.89 50.27
C ILE A 15 35.66 9.57 48.81
N GLY A 16 36.47 10.46 48.21
CA GLY A 16 37.68 10.01 47.51
C GLY A 16 37.66 9.95 45.97
N ALA A 17 38.11 11.05 45.35
CA ALA A 17 38.63 11.10 43.99
C ALA A 17 40.00 10.38 43.84
N ALA A 18 40.26 9.74 42.69
CA ALA A 18 41.59 9.69 42.03
C ALA A 18 41.60 8.86 40.72
N GLY A 19 42.12 9.45 39.63
CA GLY A 19 42.83 8.82 38.49
C GLY A 19 42.01 7.92 37.53
N GLY A 20 42.20 7.86 36.21
CA GLY A 20 43.30 8.27 35.35
C GLY A 20 43.58 7.20 34.28
N GLY A 21 42.80 7.20 33.18
CA GLY A 21 43.09 6.61 31.84
C GLY A 21 43.24 5.07 31.70
N PRO A 22 43.49 4.53 30.48
CA PRO A 22 43.14 4.99 29.15
C PRO A 22 42.26 3.97 28.38
N LEU A 23 41.88 4.37 27.17
CA LEU A 23 41.15 3.61 26.15
C LEU A 23 41.66 2.17 25.96
N ALA A 24 40.75 1.19 25.94
CA ALA A 24 41.00 -0.12 25.36
C ALA A 24 39.75 -0.60 24.59
N ALA A 25 39.97 -0.75 23.29
CA ALA A 25 39.09 -1.26 22.24
C ALA A 25 38.11 -2.37 22.67
N GLY A 26 36.85 -1.99 22.91
CA GLY A 26 35.72 -2.88 22.69
C GLY A 26 35.37 -2.85 21.22
N GLY A 27 35.93 -3.78 20.43
CA GLY A 27 35.47 -4.03 19.07
C GLY A 27 34.01 -4.47 19.13
N ARG A 28 33.10 -3.52 18.96
CA ARG A 28 31.70 -3.82 18.67
C ARG A 28 31.71 -4.55 17.33
N PRO A 29 31.20 -5.79 17.23
CA PRO A 29 31.00 -6.39 15.92
C PRO A 29 30.15 -5.41 15.09
N PRO A 30 30.45 -5.20 13.80
CA PRO A 30 29.59 -4.40 12.94
C PRO A 30 28.17 -4.98 13.03
N PRO A 31 27.13 -4.14 13.14
CA PRO A 31 25.77 -4.65 12.97
C PRO A 31 25.72 -5.36 11.63
N ALA A 32 25.33 -6.63 11.65
CA ALA A 32 25.14 -7.43 10.46
C ALA A 32 24.26 -6.62 9.50
N ALA A 33 24.79 -6.39 8.31
CA ALA A 33 24.07 -5.80 7.20
C ALA A 33 23.11 -6.87 6.67
N ASP A 34 21.95 -6.99 7.32
CA ASP A 34 20.80 -7.74 6.81
C ASP A 34 19.63 -6.73 6.75
N ASN A 35 19.47 -6.17 5.54
CA ASN A 35 18.28 -5.57 4.93
C ASN A 35 17.49 -4.54 5.77
N GLU A 36 17.92 -3.27 5.72
CA GLU A 36 17.10 -2.14 6.18
C GLU A 36 15.80 -2.01 5.36
N ASP A 37 15.79 -2.48 4.11
CA ASP A 37 14.61 -2.52 3.23
C ASP A 37 13.58 -3.56 3.69
N ASP A 38 13.97 -4.81 4.00
CA ASP A 38 13.05 -5.85 4.51
C ASP A 38 12.31 -5.39 5.78
N GLN A 39 12.99 -4.59 6.62
CA GLN A 39 12.42 -4.09 7.87
C GLN A 39 11.41 -2.95 7.63
N LEU A 40 11.56 -2.18 6.54
CA LEU A 40 10.59 -1.17 6.10
C LEU A 40 9.36 -1.79 5.44
N GLU A 41 9.54 -2.90 4.72
CA GLU A 41 8.45 -3.63 4.05
C GLU A 41 7.54 -4.34 5.06
N ASN A 42 8.13 -5.02 6.04
CA ASN A 42 7.41 -5.62 7.18
C ASN A 42 6.70 -4.57 8.07
N ASP A 43 7.13 -3.31 8.01
CA ASP A 43 6.53 -2.20 8.75
C ASP A 43 5.31 -1.62 8.02
N ILE A 44 5.22 -1.77 6.68
CA ILE A 44 4.07 -1.31 5.88
C ILE A 44 3.01 -2.42 5.79
N LEU A 45 3.43 -3.65 5.51
CA LEU A 45 2.56 -4.81 5.31
C LEU A 45 2.87 -5.97 6.26
N ASP A 46 1.80 -6.65 6.65
CA ASP A 46 1.88 -7.97 7.23
C ASP A 46 2.19 -9.00 6.14
N LEU A 47 3.47 -9.27 5.91
CA LEU A 47 3.89 -10.24 4.90
C LEU A 47 3.27 -11.62 5.14
N ASP A 48 3.01 -12.02 6.39
CA ASP A 48 2.35 -13.30 6.68
C ASP A 48 0.90 -13.34 6.18
N VAL A 49 0.14 -12.26 6.38
CA VAL A 49 -1.25 -12.16 5.88
C VAL A 49 -1.27 -11.99 4.36
N PHE A 50 -0.36 -11.17 3.84
CA PHE A 50 -0.24 -10.93 2.41
C PHE A 50 0.16 -12.21 1.67
N ASN A 51 1.13 -12.97 2.17
CA ASN A 51 1.51 -14.26 1.61
C ASN A 51 0.37 -15.27 1.65
N GLN A 52 -0.45 -15.28 2.71
CA GLN A 52 -1.67 -16.11 2.74
C GLN A 52 -2.66 -15.72 1.64
N LEU A 53 -2.78 -14.44 1.31
CA LEU A 53 -3.59 -13.97 0.20
C LEU A 53 -3.01 -14.42 -1.15
N LEU A 54 -1.68 -14.35 -1.33
CA LEU A 54 -1.00 -14.83 -2.55
C LEU A 54 -1.14 -16.36 -2.73
N LEU A 55 -1.13 -17.13 -1.64
CA LEU A 55 -1.36 -18.59 -1.70
C LEU A 55 -2.75 -18.98 -2.19
N MET A 56 -3.68 -18.03 -2.30
CA MET A 56 -5.00 -18.24 -2.88
C MET A 56 -5.04 -18.03 -4.40
N ASP A 57 -3.99 -17.47 -5.00
CA ASP A 57 -3.87 -17.39 -6.45
C ASP A 57 -3.67 -18.78 -7.05
N ASP A 58 -4.21 -19.00 -8.25
CA ASP A 58 -3.99 -20.23 -8.99
C ASP A 58 -2.52 -20.30 -9.42
N GLU A 59 -1.84 -21.43 -9.17
CA GLU A 59 -0.42 -21.64 -9.52
C GLU A 59 -0.12 -21.48 -11.04
N ASN A 60 -1.15 -21.49 -11.88
CA ASN A 60 -1.06 -21.29 -13.33
C ASN A 60 -1.31 -19.84 -13.77
N ASP A 61 -1.65 -18.95 -12.85
CA ASP A 61 -1.85 -17.53 -13.11
C ASP A 61 -0.54 -16.78 -12.87
N SER A 62 0.17 -16.45 -13.95
CA SER A 62 1.43 -15.72 -13.90
C SER A 62 1.27 -14.24 -13.51
N GLU A 63 0.04 -13.76 -13.30
CA GLU A 63 -0.26 -12.35 -13.01
C GLU A 63 -0.86 -12.11 -11.61
N TYR A 64 -0.90 -13.13 -10.74
CA TYR A 64 -1.52 -13.03 -9.41
C TYR A 64 -2.94 -12.42 -9.47
N GLY A 65 -3.74 -12.84 -10.46
CA GLY A 65 -4.95 -12.12 -10.86
C GLY A 65 -5.98 -11.98 -9.74
N PHE A 66 -6.13 -12.99 -8.89
CA PHE A 66 -7.09 -12.95 -7.78
C PHE A 66 -6.61 -12.02 -6.65
N SER A 67 -5.39 -12.18 -6.15
CA SER A 67 -4.87 -11.31 -5.08
C SER A 67 -4.77 -9.86 -5.56
N ARG A 68 -4.37 -9.63 -6.81
CA ARG A 68 -4.32 -8.30 -7.44
C ARG A 68 -5.69 -7.65 -7.50
N GLU A 69 -6.74 -8.38 -7.89
CA GLU A 69 -8.11 -7.85 -7.90
C GLU A 69 -8.56 -7.43 -6.49
N ILE A 70 -8.31 -8.28 -5.49
CA ILE A 70 -8.66 -8.02 -4.09
C ILE A 70 -7.93 -6.78 -3.55
N VAL A 71 -6.64 -6.66 -3.84
CA VAL A 71 -5.82 -5.51 -3.46
C VAL A 71 -6.31 -4.23 -4.15
N GLN A 72 -6.57 -4.26 -5.45
CA GLN A 72 -7.06 -3.08 -6.18
C GLN A 72 -8.42 -2.60 -5.65
N ASN A 73 -9.34 -3.52 -5.39
CA ASN A 73 -10.64 -3.19 -4.79
C ASN A 73 -10.47 -2.56 -3.40
N TYR A 74 -9.56 -3.09 -2.57
CA TYR A 74 -9.22 -2.47 -1.30
C TYR A 74 -8.69 -1.03 -1.49
N LEU A 75 -7.76 -0.81 -2.41
CA LEU A 75 -7.17 0.51 -2.64
C LEU A 75 -8.24 1.54 -3.06
N ASP A 76 -9.11 1.18 -3.99
CA ASP A 76 -10.21 2.05 -4.45
C ASP A 76 -11.23 2.34 -3.34
N GLN A 77 -11.57 1.31 -2.56
CA GLN A 77 -12.44 1.44 -1.41
C GLN A 77 -11.83 2.37 -0.34
N ALA A 78 -10.54 2.20 -0.03
CA ALA A 78 -9.83 3.01 0.95
C ALA A 78 -9.79 4.49 0.55
N LYS A 79 -9.47 4.81 -0.72
CA LYS A 79 -9.54 6.18 -1.26
C LYS A 79 -10.89 6.83 -1.02
N THR A 80 -11.96 6.10 -1.34
CA THR A 80 -13.34 6.60 -1.18
C THR A 80 -13.67 6.84 0.29
N ILE A 81 -13.31 5.90 1.18
CA ILE A 81 -13.58 6.03 2.61
C ILE A 81 -12.79 7.19 3.23
N PHE A 82 -11.52 7.39 2.85
CA PHE A 82 -10.74 8.51 3.35
C PHE A 82 -11.34 9.86 2.95
N ALA A 83 -11.87 9.96 1.73
CA ALA A 83 -12.60 11.15 1.29
C ALA A 83 -13.90 11.35 2.11
N ASP A 84 -14.68 10.29 2.34
CA ASP A 84 -15.86 10.34 3.20
C ASP A 84 -15.52 10.72 4.65
N MET A 85 -14.37 10.28 5.16
CA MET A 85 -13.87 10.66 6.48
C MET A 85 -13.53 12.15 6.55
N ASP A 86 -12.93 12.74 5.51
CA ASP A 86 -12.69 14.20 5.48
C ASP A 86 -14.01 14.98 5.53
N VAL A 87 -15.01 14.53 4.77
CA VAL A 87 -16.34 15.15 4.76
C VAL A 87 -17.00 15.05 6.13
N ALA A 88 -16.98 13.86 6.74
CA ALA A 88 -17.52 13.65 8.09
C ALA A 88 -16.79 14.47 9.15
N LEU A 89 -15.46 14.63 9.02
CA LEU A 89 -14.65 15.48 9.89
C LEU A 89 -15.03 16.96 9.75
N GLY A 90 -15.27 17.43 8.53
CA GLY A 90 -15.77 18.79 8.29
C GLY A 90 -17.18 19.04 8.87
N GLN A 91 -18.00 17.99 8.94
CA GLN A 91 -19.33 18.03 9.56
C GLN A 91 -19.32 17.74 11.07
N LYS A 92 -18.15 17.40 11.63
CA LYS A 92 -17.97 16.93 13.02
C LYS A 92 -18.82 15.70 13.37
N ASP A 93 -19.11 14.83 12.41
CA ASP A 93 -19.90 13.62 12.64
C ASP A 93 -19.03 12.47 13.18
N LEU A 94 -18.86 12.43 14.50
CA LEU A 94 -18.09 11.40 15.21
C LEU A 94 -18.64 9.98 15.01
N SER A 95 -19.96 9.83 14.90
CA SER A 95 -20.60 8.53 14.71
C SER A 95 -20.26 7.96 13.33
N LYS A 96 -20.33 8.81 12.31
CA LYS A 96 -19.94 8.45 10.95
C LYS A 96 -18.44 8.14 10.86
N LEU A 97 -17.59 8.95 11.49
CA LEU A 97 -16.14 8.71 11.57
C LEU A 97 -15.83 7.35 12.21
N SER A 98 -16.49 7.02 13.32
CA SER A 98 -16.32 5.70 13.97
C SER A 98 -16.74 4.55 13.06
N SER A 99 -17.85 4.71 12.32
CA SER A 99 -18.37 3.69 11.41
C SER A 99 -17.45 3.47 10.20
N LEU A 100 -16.95 4.56 9.60
CA LEU A 100 -15.99 4.52 8.50
C LEU A 100 -14.66 3.88 8.95
N GLY A 101 -14.18 4.25 10.14
CA GLY A 101 -12.97 3.65 10.72
C GLY A 101 -13.12 2.16 10.98
N HIS A 102 -14.30 1.72 11.46
CA HIS A 102 -14.58 0.30 11.64
C HIS A 102 -14.53 -0.49 10.32
N PHE A 103 -15.13 0.06 9.27
CA PHE A 103 -15.20 -0.57 7.96
C PHE A 103 -13.81 -0.71 7.34
N LEU A 104 -13.06 0.40 7.23
CA LEU A 104 -11.72 0.38 6.63
C LEU A 104 -10.72 -0.45 7.44
N LYS A 105 -10.87 -0.53 8.77
CA LYS A 105 -10.08 -1.44 9.60
C LYS A 105 -10.26 -2.90 9.18
N GLY A 106 -11.50 -3.33 8.89
CA GLY A 106 -11.79 -4.70 8.47
C GLY A 106 -11.14 -5.02 7.12
N SER A 107 -11.32 -4.15 6.14
CA SER A 107 -10.74 -4.33 4.81
C SER A 107 -9.20 -4.28 4.83
N SER A 108 -8.60 -3.39 5.64
CA SER A 108 -7.14 -3.29 5.76
C SER A 108 -6.52 -4.54 6.43
N ALA A 109 -7.22 -5.14 7.39
CA ALA A 109 -6.76 -6.36 8.06
C ALA A 109 -6.73 -7.58 7.13
N ALA A 110 -7.61 -7.62 6.12
CA ALA A 110 -7.66 -8.73 5.15
C ALA A 110 -6.47 -8.72 4.18
N ILE A 111 -5.94 -7.54 3.86
CA ILE A 111 -4.77 -7.37 2.97
C ILE A 111 -3.45 -7.41 3.76
N GLY A 112 -3.49 -7.07 5.06
CA GLY A 112 -2.30 -6.99 5.91
C GLY A 112 -1.73 -5.57 6.05
N VAL A 113 -2.47 -4.51 5.67
CA VAL A 113 -1.96 -3.12 5.81
C VAL A 113 -2.06 -2.66 7.27
N LYS A 114 -1.09 -3.06 8.10
CA LYS A 114 -1.09 -2.91 9.57
C LYS A 114 -1.29 -1.47 10.02
N LYS A 115 -0.53 -0.54 9.45
CA LYS A 115 -0.56 0.86 9.91
C LYS A 115 -1.86 1.57 9.61
N VAL A 116 -2.43 1.33 8.43
CA VAL A 116 -3.77 1.85 8.09
C VAL A 116 -4.83 1.24 9.01
N GLN A 117 -4.74 -0.07 9.28
CA GLN A 117 -5.62 -0.74 10.24
C GLN A 117 -5.54 -0.11 11.64
N GLU A 118 -4.35 0.19 12.15
CA GLU A 118 -4.15 0.85 13.43
C GLU A 118 -4.72 2.27 13.47
N CYS A 119 -4.46 3.07 12.43
CA CYS A 119 -5.03 4.42 12.31
C CYS A 119 -6.56 4.36 12.33
N CYS A 120 -7.14 3.43 11.57
CA CYS A 120 -8.59 3.24 11.52
C CYS A 120 -9.18 2.77 12.86
N LYS A 121 -8.45 1.93 13.61
CA LYS A 121 -8.83 1.53 14.98
C LYS A 121 -8.85 2.72 15.93
N ARG A 122 -7.87 3.61 15.85
CA ARG A 122 -7.80 4.83 16.67
C ARG A 122 -8.92 5.80 16.32
N ILE A 123 -9.20 6.02 15.03
CA ILE A 123 -10.34 6.82 14.56
C ILE A 123 -11.65 6.23 15.06
N GLN A 124 -11.80 4.90 15.05
CA GLN A 124 -12.96 4.22 15.62
C GLN A 124 -13.17 4.54 17.10
N TYR A 125 -12.10 4.51 17.91
CA TYR A 125 -12.19 4.83 19.34
C TYR A 125 -12.50 6.31 19.59
N LEU A 126 -11.79 7.20 18.90
CA LEU A 126 -11.99 8.65 19.03
C LEU A 126 -13.40 9.06 18.60
N GLY A 127 -13.97 8.43 17.56
CA GLY A 127 -15.36 8.66 17.14
C GLY A 127 -16.41 8.19 18.17
N LYS A 128 -16.01 7.39 19.16
CA LYS A 128 -16.84 7.02 20.32
C LYS A 128 -16.53 7.87 21.56
N LEU A 129 -15.76 8.93 21.41
CA LEU A 129 -15.22 9.75 22.50
C LEU A 129 -14.35 8.96 23.49
N HIS A 130 -13.75 7.86 23.03
CA HIS A 130 -12.72 7.16 23.78
C HIS A 130 -11.35 7.71 23.41
N ASN A 131 -10.36 7.54 24.29
CA ASN A 131 -8.99 7.93 23.97
C ASN A 131 -8.39 7.05 22.83
N ILE A 132 -7.16 7.37 22.43
CA ILE A 132 -6.44 6.64 21.37
C ILE A 132 -6.18 5.15 21.69
N THR A 133 -6.16 4.76 22.97
CA THR A 133 -6.00 3.36 23.41
C THR A 133 -7.33 2.61 23.49
N GLY A 134 -8.46 3.32 23.42
CA GLY A 134 -9.81 2.80 23.61
C GLY A 134 -10.28 2.79 25.06
N GLU A 135 -9.49 3.32 26.00
CA GLU A 135 -9.74 3.31 27.44
C GLU A 135 -9.95 4.72 28.01
N GLY A 136 -11.03 4.93 28.77
CA GLY A 136 -11.36 6.27 29.25
C GLY A 136 -11.92 7.16 28.14
N SER A 137 -12.14 8.43 28.46
CA SER A 137 -12.89 9.37 27.61
C SER A 137 -12.06 10.59 27.22
N VAL A 138 -12.35 11.13 26.04
CA VAL A 138 -11.81 12.40 25.56
C VAL A 138 -12.95 13.37 25.27
N ASP A 139 -12.65 14.67 25.35
CA ASP A 139 -13.57 15.71 24.92
C ASP A 139 -13.76 15.67 23.40
N GLU A 140 -14.91 16.15 22.92
CA GLU A 140 -15.27 16.16 21.50
C GLU A 140 -14.29 16.98 20.65
N ASP A 141 -13.88 18.16 21.10
CA ASP A 141 -12.95 19.00 20.34
C ASP A 141 -11.56 18.36 20.27
N GLU A 142 -11.12 17.71 21.34
CA GLU A 142 -9.86 16.96 21.35
C GLU A 142 -9.95 15.70 20.48
N ALA A 143 -11.08 14.98 20.50
CA ALA A 143 -11.32 13.83 19.64
C ALA A 143 -11.22 14.23 18.16
N LEU A 144 -11.89 15.31 17.75
CA LEU A 144 -11.83 15.82 16.37
C LEU A 144 -10.41 16.21 15.95
N ARG A 145 -9.66 16.87 16.84
CA ARG A 145 -8.26 17.23 16.58
C ARG A 145 -7.37 16.00 16.40
N LEU A 146 -7.54 14.99 17.25
CA LEU A 146 -6.81 13.73 17.16
C LEU A 146 -7.20 12.94 15.91
N ILE A 147 -8.49 12.86 15.58
CA ILE A 147 -8.97 12.21 14.35
C ILE A 147 -8.37 12.88 13.13
N ALA A 148 -8.33 14.21 13.08
CA ALA A 148 -7.70 14.92 11.97
C ALA A 148 -6.23 14.51 11.78
N ARG A 149 -5.48 14.35 12.88
CA ARG A 149 -4.08 13.89 12.84
C ARG A 149 -3.98 12.45 12.37
N GLU A 150 -4.75 11.53 12.96
CA GLU A 150 -4.72 10.12 12.59
C GLU A 150 -5.21 9.90 11.15
N LEU A 151 -6.09 10.74 10.63
CA LEU A 151 -6.53 10.70 9.23
C LEU A 151 -5.40 11.07 8.26
N GLN A 152 -4.61 12.10 8.58
CA GLN A 152 -3.42 12.46 7.80
C GLN A 152 -2.37 11.34 7.83
N THR A 153 -2.12 10.78 9.01
CA THR A 153 -1.22 9.61 9.14
C THR A 153 -1.75 8.42 8.34
N GLY A 154 -3.05 8.13 8.42
CA GLY A 154 -3.67 7.02 7.68
C GLY A 154 -3.54 7.17 6.17
N LYS A 155 -3.71 8.39 5.64
CA LYS A 155 -3.51 8.69 4.20
C LYS A 155 -2.05 8.51 3.77
N TRP A 156 -1.11 8.95 4.59
CA TRP A 156 0.31 8.77 4.33
C TRP A 156 0.69 7.28 4.27
N GLU A 157 0.27 6.51 5.26
CA GLU A 157 0.56 5.06 5.31
C GLU A 157 -0.18 4.30 4.21
N TYR A 158 -1.38 4.75 3.83
CA TYR A 158 -2.10 4.24 2.67
C TYR A 158 -1.31 4.45 1.37
N GLN A 159 -0.76 5.65 1.15
CA GLN A 159 0.01 5.93 -0.05
C GLN A 159 1.27 5.06 -0.12
N ARG A 160 1.96 4.87 1.01
CA ARG A 160 3.11 3.96 1.08
C ARG A 160 2.74 2.52 0.74
N ALA A 161 1.57 2.05 1.22
CA ALA A 161 1.08 0.72 0.90
C ALA A 161 0.70 0.59 -0.58
N GLU A 162 0.06 1.61 -1.16
CA GLU A 162 -0.27 1.64 -2.60
C GLU A 162 0.99 1.59 -3.47
N GLU A 163 2.00 2.40 -3.16
CA GLU A 163 3.29 2.41 -3.88
C GLU A 163 4.00 1.06 -3.79
N PHE A 164 4.05 0.45 -2.60
CA PHE A 164 4.67 -0.86 -2.40
C PHE A 164 3.93 -1.96 -3.15
N LEU A 165 2.60 -2.03 -3.03
CA LEU A 165 1.78 -3.05 -3.71
C LEU A 165 1.83 -2.87 -5.22
N GLY A 166 1.85 -1.62 -5.70
CA GLY A 166 2.04 -1.31 -7.12
C GLY A 166 3.38 -1.85 -7.64
N PHE A 167 4.47 -1.56 -6.94
CA PHE A 167 5.80 -2.06 -7.28
C PHE A 167 5.85 -3.60 -7.29
N PHE A 168 5.29 -4.25 -6.27
CA PHE A 168 5.22 -5.72 -6.16
C PHE A 168 4.53 -6.33 -7.37
N TYR A 169 3.30 -5.90 -7.68
CA TYR A 169 2.56 -6.46 -8.81
C TYR A 169 3.15 -6.05 -10.17
N GLU A 170 3.87 -4.95 -10.31
CA GLU A 170 4.55 -4.62 -11.57
C GLU A 170 5.81 -5.48 -11.83
N HIS A 171 6.53 -5.88 -10.77
CA HIS A 171 7.79 -6.63 -10.90
C HIS A 171 7.60 -8.14 -10.87
N GLU A 172 6.61 -8.63 -10.12
CA GLU A 172 6.29 -10.06 -10.05
C GLU A 172 5.42 -10.52 -11.25
N SER A 173 4.69 -9.60 -11.91
CA SER A 173 3.97 -9.87 -13.16
C SER A 173 4.89 -9.87 -14.39
N GLY A 174 6.18 -10.19 -14.24
CA GLY A 174 7.21 -10.03 -15.25
C GLY A 174 6.86 -10.66 -16.61
N ASP A 175 6.27 -9.85 -17.49
CA ASP A 175 6.51 -9.90 -18.92
C ASP A 175 8.02 -10.07 -19.13
N GLU A 176 8.43 -11.19 -19.74
CA GLU A 176 9.74 -11.26 -20.38
C GLU A 176 9.83 -10.09 -21.35
N ALA A 177 10.53 -9.03 -20.96
CA ALA A 177 10.93 -7.97 -21.88
C ALA A 177 11.62 -8.65 -23.07
N PRO A 178 11.16 -8.45 -24.32
CA PRO A 178 11.79 -9.09 -25.46
C PRO A 178 13.23 -8.58 -25.52
N GLN A 179 14.17 -9.48 -25.27
CA GLN A 179 15.59 -9.22 -25.46
C GLN A 179 15.78 -8.82 -26.93
N SER A 180 15.81 -7.52 -27.18
CA SER A 180 16.32 -6.96 -28.42
C SER A 180 17.80 -7.33 -28.48
N GLN A 181 18.07 -8.50 -29.05
CA GLN A 181 19.41 -8.90 -29.46
C GLN A 181 19.80 -8.03 -30.66
N ALA A 182 20.11 -6.77 -30.41
CA ALA A 182 20.92 -5.98 -31.31
C ALA A 182 22.37 -6.46 -31.15
N GLN A 183 22.71 -7.58 -31.80
CA GLN A 183 24.11 -7.95 -32.01
C GLN A 183 24.73 -6.96 -33.00
N PRO A 184 25.87 -6.31 -32.67
CA PRO A 184 26.67 -5.62 -33.66
C PRO A 184 27.45 -6.68 -34.47
N GLN A 185 26.92 -7.09 -35.63
CA GLN A 185 27.69 -7.88 -36.58
C GLN A 185 28.71 -6.99 -37.29
N ALA A 186 29.94 -7.00 -36.77
CA ALA A 186 31.13 -6.62 -37.50
C ALA A 186 32.00 -7.86 -37.70
N GLN A 187 32.02 -8.40 -38.92
CA GLN A 187 33.24 -8.84 -39.62
C GLN A 187 32.92 -9.42 -41.00
N SER A 188 33.33 -8.67 -42.03
CA SER A 188 34.17 -9.11 -43.14
C SER A 188 33.77 -10.37 -43.90
N GLN A 189 33.23 -10.19 -45.12
CA GLN A 189 33.81 -10.80 -46.33
C GLN A 189 33.73 -9.84 -47.52
N ALA A 190 34.91 -9.37 -47.94
CA ALA A 190 35.13 -8.86 -49.29
C ALA A 190 35.33 -10.06 -50.23
N GLN A 191 34.51 -10.17 -51.27
CA GLN A 191 34.85 -10.82 -52.54
C GLN A 191 33.79 -10.52 -53.63
N SER A 192 34.14 -9.57 -54.49
CA SER A 192 34.09 -9.64 -55.96
C SER A 192 32.88 -10.26 -56.67
N GLN A 193 32.07 -9.42 -57.35
CA GLN A 193 31.83 -9.39 -58.81
C GLN A 193 30.50 -8.69 -59.18
N ALA A 194 30.54 -7.89 -60.24
CA ALA A 194 29.40 -7.34 -60.98
C ALA A 194 29.71 -7.52 -62.49
N PRO A 195 28.79 -7.25 -63.45
CA PRO A 195 27.33 -7.07 -63.41
C PRO A 195 26.59 -7.92 -64.48
N ALA A 196 25.24 -7.88 -64.55
CA ALA A 196 24.46 -7.59 -65.78
C ALA A 196 22.94 -7.93 -65.69
N ALA A 197 22.16 -6.92 -66.11
CA ALA A 197 20.97 -6.98 -66.99
C ALA A 197 19.61 -7.61 -66.55
N ALA A 198 18.64 -6.68 -66.42
CA ALA A 198 17.43 -6.54 -67.26
C ALA A 198 16.17 -7.42 -67.05
N GLY A 199 15.01 -6.74 -67.06
CA GLY A 199 13.66 -7.27 -67.30
C GLY A 199 12.66 -6.88 -66.19
N ALA A 200 11.93 -5.75 -66.23
CA ALA A 200 10.77 -5.42 -67.08
C ALA A 200 9.54 -6.33 -66.88
N GLY A 201 8.44 -5.74 -66.36
CA GLY A 201 7.08 -6.33 -66.32
C GLY A 201 6.31 -5.84 -65.07
N ALA A 202 5.55 -4.74 -65.10
CA ALA A 202 4.23 -4.54 -65.73
C ALA A 202 3.11 -5.42 -65.11
N GLY A 203 2.10 -4.80 -64.51
CA GLY A 203 0.88 -5.45 -64.01
C GLY A 203 0.34 -4.74 -62.75
N ASP A 204 -0.25 -3.55 -62.81
CA ASP A 204 -1.59 -3.24 -63.34
C ASP A 204 -2.74 -3.60 -62.37
N ARG A 205 -3.58 -2.58 -62.14
CA ARG A 205 -5.00 -2.57 -61.69
C ARG A 205 -5.38 -2.57 -60.20
N ARG A 206 -5.81 -1.34 -59.84
CA ARG A 206 -7.15 -0.96 -59.34
C ARG A 206 -7.40 -1.05 -57.83
N GLN A 207 -7.46 0.16 -57.26
CA GLN A 207 -8.26 0.58 -56.10
C GLN A 207 -9.79 0.32 -56.29
N PRO A 208 -10.68 0.89 -55.45
CA PRO A 208 -11.16 0.39 -54.17
C PRO A 208 -12.68 0.17 -54.22
N ARG A 209 -13.30 -0.46 -53.22
CA ARG A 209 -14.74 -0.27 -52.99
C ARG A 209 -15.07 -0.03 -51.52
N ARG A 210 -16.03 0.87 -51.39
CA ARG A 210 -16.43 1.71 -50.27
C ARG A 210 -17.46 0.99 -49.38
N PRO A 211 -17.87 1.62 -48.26
CA PRO A 211 -18.58 1.01 -47.14
C PRO A 211 -20.10 1.02 -47.32
N GLU A 212 -20.78 0.21 -46.51
CA GLU A 212 -22.23 0.26 -46.29
C GLU A 212 -22.47 0.46 -44.78
N PRO A 213 -23.16 1.54 -44.36
CA PRO A 213 -23.69 1.70 -43.01
C PRO A 213 -25.21 1.49 -43.00
N GLY A 214 -25.72 0.75 -42.01
CA GLY A 214 -27.14 0.64 -41.72
C GLY A 214 -27.38 -0.40 -40.62
N GLY A 215 -28.27 -0.24 -39.66
CA GLY A 215 -29.22 0.81 -39.27
C GLY A 215 -29.51 0.61 -37.78
N ASP A 216 -29.74 1.68 -37.03
CA ASP A 216 -31.09 2.13 -36.61
C ASP A 216 -31.84 1.08 -35.77
N GLY A 217 -31.99 1.36 -34.47
CA GLY A 217 -32.61 0.40 -33.56
C GLY A 217 -32.80 0.89 -32.12
N ARG A 218 -33.35 2.09 -31.94
CA ARG A 218 -34.23 2.51 -30.83
C ARG A 218 -33.98 1.90 -29.42
N GLN A 219 -33.47 2.74 -28.51
CA GLN A 219 -33.98 2.76 -27.12
C GLN A 219 -35.43 3.30 -27.14
N PRO A 220 -36.35 2.93 -26.21
CA PRO A 220 -36.32 3.56 -24.88
C PRO A 220 -36.95 2.77 -23.70
N ARG A 221 -36.71 3.32 -22.49
CA ARG A 221 -37.53 3.31 -21.24
C ARG A 221 -37.19 2.31 -20.12
N ARG A 222 -36.45 2.83 -19.13
CA ARG A 222 -36.66 2.64 -17.67
C ARG A 222 -37.95 3.39 -17.22
N PRO A 223 -38.36 3.36 -15.93
CA PRO A 223 -38.28 2.33 -14.88
C PRO A 223 -39.64 2.15 -14.15
N GLU A 224 -39.82 1.12 -13.32
CA GLU A 224 -40.93 1.04 -12.34
C GLU A 224 -40.37 0.66 -10.95
N PRO A 225 -40.63 1.43 -9.88
CA PRO A 225 -40.30 1.09 -8.50
C PRO A 225 -41.52 0.51 -7.77
N GLY A 226 -41.46 -0.76 -7.38
CA GLY A 226 -42.50 -1.43 -6.61
C GLY A 226 -42.26 -1.32 -5.10
N ALA A 227 -43.02 -0.46 -4.44
CA ALA A 227 -43.06 -0.25 -3.00
C ALA A 227 -43.63 -1.45 -2.23
N ARG A 228 -43.08 -1.70 -1.04
CA ARG A 228 -43.69 -2.48 0.04
C ARG A 228 -44.55 -1.56 0.92
N PRO A 229 -45.64 -2.05 1.49
CA PRO A 229 -45.98 -1.79 2.88
C PRO A 229 -45.31 -2.80 3.82
#